data_AF-A0AAE9D9X1-F1
#
_entry.id   AF-A0AAE9D9X1-F1
#
_cell.length_a   1.000
_cell.length_b   1.000
_cell.length_c   1.000
_cell.angle_alpha   90.00
_cell.angle_beta   90.00
_cell.angle_gamma   90.00
#
_symmetry.space_group_name_H-M   'P 1'
#
loop_
_entity.id
_entity.type
_entity.pdbx_description
1 polymer ?
#
loop_
_entity_poly.entity_id
_entity_poly.type
_entity_poly.pdbx_seq_one_letter_code
_entity_poly.pdbx_strand_id
1 'polypeptide(L)'
;MNDSNGFETRQQSVFQTMQRMRDKKTEIAETLRELGVGDVQDDKSVKDLIEHLMNAYDSLCTQEKLWAELLEDLNKLEKKEE
;
A
#
# COMPACT_ATOMS: atom_id res chain seq x y z
N MET A 1 -25.60 -16.21 17.68
CA MET A 1 -25.12 -16.73 16.39
C MET A 1 -25.04 -15.54 15.43
N ASN A 2 -23.83 -15.01 15.18
CA ASN A 2 -23.39 -14.30 13.94
C ASN A 2 -22.19 -13.34 14.09
N ASP A 3 -21.41 -13.39 15.17
CA ASP A 3 -20.24 -12.49 15.30
C ASP A 3 -19.06 -12.86 14.37
N SER A 4 -18.89 -14.15 14.04
CA SER A 4 -17.84 -14.63 13.12
C SER A 4 -17.96 -14.05 11.69
N ASN A 5 -19.19 -13.84 11.20
CA ASN A 5 -19.41 -13.37 9.83
C ASN A 5 -19.01 -11.89 9.64
N GLY A 6 -19.15 -11.07 10.69
CA GLY A 6 -18.70 -9.68 10.68
C GLY A 6 -17.19 -9.53 10.82
N PHE A 7 -16.53 -10.50 11.46
CA PHE A 7 -15.10 -10.51 11.68
C PHE A 7 -14.33 -10.91 10.41
N GLU A 8 -14.73 -11.99 9.74
CA GLU A 8 -14.18 -12.40 8.43
C GLU A 8 -14.32 -11.31 7.37
N THR A 9 -15.47 -10.62 7.34
CA THR A 9 -15.72 -9.51 6.40
C THR A 9 -14.72 -8.36 6.60
N ARG A 10 -14.33 -8.06 7.85
CA ARG A 10 -13.34 -7.01 8.16
C ARG A 10 -11.93 -7.41 7.72
N GLN A 11 -11.50 -8.65 8.00
CA GLN A 11 -10.21 -9.16 7.55
C GLN A 11 -10.11 -9.14 6.02
N GLN A 12 -11.16 -9.57 5.32
CA GLN A 12 -11.20 -9.59 3.87
C GLN A 12 -11.10 -8.18 3.26
N SER A 13 -11.75 -7.19 3.89
CA SER A 13 -11.68 -5.79 3.47
C SER A 13 -10.25 -5.20 3.63
N VAL A 14 -9.58 -5.52 4.74
CA VAL A 14 -8.18 -5.13 4.98
C VAL A 14 -7.27 -5.76 3.94
N PHE A 15 -7.43 -7.06 3.67
CA PHE A 15 -6.63 -7.78 2.68
C PHE A 15 -6.80 -7.20 1.27
N GLN A 16 -8.04 -6.92 0.84
CA GLN A 16 -8.31 -6.29 -0.46
C GLN A 16 -7.69 -4.91 -0.58
N THR A 17 -7.69 -4.13 0.51
CA THR A 17 -7.05 -2.81 0.55
C THR A 17 -5.53 -2.93 0.40
N MET A 18 -4.91 -3.90 1.09
CA MET A 18 -3.49 -4.21 0.93
C MET A 18 -3.13 -4.60 -0.50
N GLN A 19 -3.94 -5.43 -1.15
CA GLN A 19 -3.71 -5.84 -2.52
C GLN A 19 -3.73 -4.63 -3.48
N ARG A 20 -4.76 -3.77 -3.39
CA ARG A 20 -4.86 -2.55 -4.21
C ARG A 20 -3.68 -1.60 -4.02
N MET A 21 -3.13 -1.49 -2.80
CA MET A 21 -1.95 -0.66 -2.55
C MET A 21 -0.70 -1.26 -3.20
N ARG A 22 -0.52 -2.58 -3.17
CA ARG A 22 0.60 -3.25 -3.84
C ARG A 22 0.56 -3.05 -5.35
N ASP A 23 -0.62 -3.13 -5.95
CA ASP A 23 -0.81 -2.87 -7.37
C ASP A 23 -0.34 -1.44 -7.72
N LYS A 24 -0.83 -0.43 -6.98
CA LYS A 24 -0.42 0.98 -7.15
C LYS A 24 1.07 1.22 -6.93
N LYS A 25 1.68 0.56 -5.93
CA LYS A 25 3.13 0.63 -5.70
C LYS A 25 3.91 0.09 -6.88
N THR A 26 3.42 -1.00 -7.48
CA THR A 26 4.05 -1.65 -8.63
C THR A 26 3.99 -0.72 -9.85
N GLU A 27 2.83 -0.13 -10.14
CA GLU A 27 2.65 0.86 -11.21
C GLU A 27 3.60 2.06 -11.06
N ILE A 28 3.72 2.62 -9.86
CA ILE A 28 4.63 3.75 -9.59
C ILE A 28 6.09 3.32 -9.78
N ALA A 29 6.48 2.13 -9.29
CA ALA A 29 7.85 1.63 -9.43
C ALA A 29 8.22 1.35 -10.89
N GLU A 30 7.30 0.81 -11.68
CA GLU A 30 7.46 0.61 -13.12
C GLU A 30 7.61 1.95 -13.85
N THR A 31 6.72 2.90 -13.55
CA THR A 31 6.78 4.27 -14.11
C THR A 31 8.12 4.94 -13.79
N LEU A 32 8.60 4.87 -12.54
CA LEU A 32 9.89 5.43 -12.14
C LEU A 32 11.07 4.76 -12.85
N ARG A 33 10.97 3.45 -13.15
CA ARG A 33 11.98 2.71 -13.90
C ARG A 33 12.00 3.11 -15.38
N GLU A 34 10.83 3.25 -16.00
CA GLU A 34 10.67 3.68 -17.39
C GLU A 34 11.14 5.12 -17.62
N LEU A 35 10.91 6.00 -16.64
CA LEU A 35 11.37 7.39 -16.68
C LEU A 35 12.89 7.54 -16.67
N GLY A 36 13.66 6.46 -16.45
CA GLY A 36 15.10 6.43 -16.65
C GLY A 36 15.82 7.56 -15.91
N VAL A 37 16.05 7.38 -14.61
CA VAL A 37 16.87 8.30 -13.78
C VAL A 37 18.29 8.37 -14.37
N GLY A 38 18.51 9.24 -15.35
CA GLY A 38 19.75 9.29 -16.11
C GLY A 38 19.79 10.31 -17.25
N ASP A 39 18.71 10.47 -18.03
CA ASP A 39 18.75 11.25 -19.29
C ASP A 39 17.91 12.55 -19.27
N VAL A 40 17.00 12.71 -18.29
CA VAL A 40 16.10 13.88 -18.18
C VAL A 40 16.72 15.01 -17.34
N GLN A 41 18.02 15.26 -17.50
CA GLN A 41 18.76 16.11 -16.54
C GLN A 41 18.41 17.61 -16.58
N ASP A 42 17.71 18.11 -17.60
CA ASP A 42 17.51 19.56 -17.78
C ASP A 42 16.08 20.07 -17.57
N ASP A 43 15.07 19.20 -17.39
CA ASP A 43 13.70 19.66 -17.13
C ASP A 43 13.33 19.58 -15.64
N LYS A 44 13.27 20.76 -15.00
CA LYS A 44 12.88 20.90 -13.59
C LYS A 44 11.48 20.34 -13.32
N SER A 45 10.54 20.48 -14.26
CA SER A 45 9.18 19.97 -14.07
C SER A 45 9.14 18.44 -14.01
N VAL A 46 10.00 17.77 -14.79
CA VAL A 46 10.11 16.31 -14.76
C VAL A 46 10.76 15.83 -13.47
N LYS A 47 11.77 16.55 -12.95
CA LYS A 47 12.36 16.26 -11.62
C LYS A 47 11.34 16.37 -10.50
N ASP A 48 10.56 17.46 -10.47
CA ASP A 48 9.52 17.67 -9.46
C ASP A 48 8.44 16.57 -9.53
N LEU A 49 8.08 16.09 -10.73
CA LEU A 49 7.14 14.98 -10.93
C LEU A 49 7.71 13.64 -10.45
N ILE A 50 8.98 13.35 -10.71
CA ILE A 50 9.66 12.14 -10.20
C ILE A 50 9.68 12.15 -8.67
N GLU A 51 10.00 13.29 -8.06
CA GLU A 51 10.00 13.45 -6.60
C GLU A 51 8.60 13.20 -6.00
N HIS A 52 7.54 13.73 -6.64
CA HIS A 52 6.16 13.44 -6.22
C HIS A 52 5.82 11.94 -6.32
N LEU A 53 6.25 11.26 -7.38
CA LEU A 53 6.03 9.82 -7.53
C LEU A 53 6.78 9.00 -6.46
N MET A 54 8.02 9.37 -6.14
CA MET A 54 8.78 8.74 -5.06
C MET A 54 8.10 8.94 -3.70
N ASN A 55 7.66 10.17 -3.40
CA ASN A 55 6.92 10.46 -2.15
C ASN A 55 5.61 9.67 -2.06
N ALA A 56 4.89 9.52 -3.18
CA ALA A 56 3.68 8.69 -3.23
C ALA A 56 3.98 7.21 -2.97
N TYR A 57 5.07 6.69 -3.53
CA TYR A 57 5.53 5.32 -3.29
C TYR A 57 5.86 5.09 -1.80
N ASP A 58 6.59 6.00 -1.17
CA ASP A 58 6.95 5.91 0.25
C ASP A 58 5.74 5.99 1.18
N SER A 59 4.78 6.86 0.85
CA SER A 59 3.51 6.94 1.57
C SER A 59 2.73 5.62 1.47
N LEU A 60 2.66 5.00 0.28
CA LEU A 60 2.02 3.70 0.10
C LEU A 60 2.74 2.59 0.87
N CYS A 61 4.08 2.62 0.97
CA CYS A 61 4.83 1.67 1.80
C CYS A 61 4.49 1.81 3.28
N THR A 62 4.35 3.04 3.76
CA THR A 62 3.95 3.32 5.15
C THR A 62 2.53 2.83 5.41
N GLN A 63 1.60 3.11 4.51
CA GLN A 63 0.22 2.63 4.62
C GLN A 63 0.15 1.10 4.61
N GLU A 64 0.89 0.43 3.73
CA GLU A 64 0.93 -1.05 3.68
C GLU A 64 1.33 -1.66 5.04
N LYS A 65 2.30 -1.06 5.74
CA LYS A 65 2.71 -1.50 7.09
C LYS A 65 1.58 -1.37 8.10
N LEU A 66 0.92 -0.20 8.14
CA LEU A 66 -0.21 0.05 9.05
C LEU A 66 -1.37 -0.92 8.81
N TRP A 67 -1.67 -1.24 7.55
CA TRP A 67 -2.69 -2.21 7.22
C TRP A 67 -2.30 -3.64 7.61
N ALA A 68 -1.02 -4.01 7.50
CA ALA A 68 -0.52 -5.30 7.99
C ALA A 68 -0.62 -5.41 9.52
N GLU A 69 -0.25 -4.35 10.24
CA GLU A 69 -0.40 -4.27 11.71
C GLU A 69 -1.86 -4.39 12.13
N LEU A 70 -2.78 -3.69 11.44
CA LEU A 70 -4.22 -3.80 11.70
C LEU A 70 -4.73 -5.23 11.47
N LEU A 71 -4.28 -5.90 10.40
CA LEU A 71 -4.65 -7.30 10.14
C LEU A 71 -4.15 -8.23 11.26
N GLU A 72 -2.92 -8.02 11.74
CA GLU A 72 -2.36 -8.79 12.85
C GLU A 72 -3.17 -8.61 14.13
N ASP A 73 -3.53 -7.37 14.46
CA ASP A 73 -4.30 -7.05 15.65
C ASP A 73 -5.72 -7.59 15.59
N LEU A 74 -6.37 -7.53 14.42
CA LEU A 74 -7.63 -8.22 14.19
C LEU A 74 -7.44 -9.72 14.49
N ASN A 75 -6.50 -10.40 13.84
CA ASN A 75 -6.29 -11.84 14.02
C ASN A 75 -6.00 -12.24 15.49
N LYS A 76 -5.38 -11.36 16.28
CA LYS A 76 -5.16 -11.58 17.72
C LYS A 76 -6.46 -11.46 18.54
N LEU A 77 -7.38 -10.57 18.14
CA LEU A 77 -8.67 -10.42 18.80
C LEU A 77 -9.55 -11.65 18.58
N GLU A 78 -9.56 -12.19 17.36
CA GLU A 78 -10.27 -13.45 17.03
C GLU A 78 -9.84 -14.61 17.95
N LYS A 79 -8.53 -14.81 18.10
CA LYS A 79 -7.94 -15.87 18.93
C LYS A 79 -8.17 -15.71 20.43
N LYS A 80 -8.63 -14.55 20.90
CA LYS A 80 -8.99 -14.31 22.31
C LYS A 80 -10.48 -14.56 22.58
N GLU A 81 -11.30 -14.61 21.54
CA GLU A 81 -12.73 -14.90 21.63
C GLU A 81 -13.05 -16.39 21.47
N GLU A 82 -12.09 -17.21 21.02
CA GLU A 82 -12.12 -18.70 21.02
C GLU A 82 -11.64 -19.33 22.35
#